data_AF-A0A820SHH8-F1
#
_entry.id   AF-A0A820SHH8-F1
#
_cell.length_a   1.000
_cell.length_b   1.000
_cell.length_c   1.000
_cell.angle_alpha   90.00
_cell.angle_beta   90.00
_cell.angle_gamma   90.00
#
_symmetry.space_group_name_H-M   'P 1'
#
loop_
_entity.id
_entity.type
_entity.pdbx_description
1 polymer ?
#
loop_
_entity_poly.entity_id
_entity_poly.type
_entity_poly.pdbx_seq_one_letter_code
_entity_poly.pdbx_strand_id
1 'polypeptide(L)'
;MVTTINTRVSTTSVPTSMLTTIPTITTVLVEALASTTDTVIILTTSVPTTPIIKTTTSSTAVATTVTQVTAETLATTTNTLSATSPVTILISTIPITDAVTSLTPTESVTTMISITTITTTTTAVITTRSTTSLPSRPGDGICATATWQRVGQVVAGGNGAGSNLNQLSHPAAIIVDENQTIYVSDNVNNRIVKWNAGDSSGHIVAGGNGRGNAPNQLHGPRDFVFNQNGTLYIGDAENNRVQRWFRGDSTGDTIISDISAHGMAQDDEGSLYISDRVKGEVIKLPMNETVGQVIISKLNHPYLIFLDRNRSLYVADRDNHRVVKLEYEATQISVVAGGSDGGSGINQLQGPESVFVDEFETLYIVDSYNHQIIRWPRGAISGSVIAGGRGQGSGLDQFNSPTDVSFDLEGNLYVADHNNHRVLKFSIDKMSC
;
A
#
# COMPACT_ATOMS: atom_id res chain seq x y z
N MET A 1 35.90 29.93 17.29
CA MET A 1 35.71 30.73 16.06
C MET A 1 34.87 29.88 15.12
N VAL A 2 33.69 30.36 14.72
CA VAL A 2 32.90 29.71 13.67
C VAL A 2 33.50 30.18 12.35
N THR A 3 34.07 29.25 11.58
CA THR A 3 34.55 29.53 10.22
C THR A 3 33.51 29.00 9.25
N THR A 4 32.77 29.89 8.60
CA THR A 4 31.82 29.53 7.54
C THR A 4 32.61 29.18 6.28
N ILE A 5 32.53 27.93 5.81
CA ILE A 5 33.12 27.51 4.53
C ILE A 5 32.00 27.48 3.49
N ASN A 6 32.04 28.38 2.51
CA ASN A 6 31.13 28.36 1.37
C ASN A 6 31.73 27.49 0.26
N THR A 7 31.12 26.34 -0.05
CA THR A 7 31.49 25.53 -1.22
C THR A 7 30.62 25.88 -2.41
N ARG A 8 31.25 26.21 -3.55
CA ARG A 8 30.56 26.45 -4.83
C ARG A 8 30.64 25.17 -5.67
N VAL A 9 29.50 24.61 -6.04
CA VAL A 9 29.42 23.48 -6.99
C VAL A 9 29.30 24.07 -8.40
N SER A 10 30.24 23.76 -9.29
CA SER A 10 30.18 24.14 -10.69
C SER A 10 30.13 22.90 -11.57
N THR A 11 29.13 22.80 -12.44
CA THR A 11 29.01 21.76 -13.46
C THR A 11 29.57 22.28 -14.79
N THR A 12 30.41 21.48 -15.47
CA THR A 12 30.85 21.73 -16.85
C THR A 12 30.15 20.76 -17.79
N SER A 13 29.47 21.27 -18.81
CA SER A 13 28.87 20.45 -19.87
C SER A 13 29.88 20.21 -21.00
N VAL A 14 29.92 18.98 -21.52
CA VAL A 14 30.67 18.62 -22.73
C VAL A 14 29.71 18.67 -23.93
N PRO A 15 30.10 19.22 -25.11
CA PRO A 15 29.20 19.34 -26.25
C PRO A 15 28.84 17.97 -26.84
N THR A 16 27.56 17.78 -27.13
CA THR A 16 26.97 16.57 -27.67
C THR A 16 27.07 16.53 -29.21
N SER A 17 27.94 15.67 -29.73
CA SER A 17 27.75 15.12 -31.07
C SER A 17 28.17 13.65 -31.09
N MET A 18 27.19 12.76 -31.32
CA MET A 18 27.30 11.30 -31.50
C MET A 18 27.57 10.50 -30.22
N LEU A 19 26.51 10.04 -29.54
CA LEU A 19 26.34 8.67 -29.02
C LEU A 19 25.08 8.55 -28.14
N THR A 20 24.40 7.43 -28.33
CA THR A 20 23.20 6.96 -27.62
C THR A 20 23.52 6.54 -26.18
N THR A 21 22.63 6.89 -25.26
CA THR A 21 22.53 6.45 -23.86
C THR A 21 23.79 6.64 -22.99
N ILE A 22 23.82 7.70 -22.19
CA ILE A 22 24.73 7.83 -21.04
C ILE A 22 23.88 8.11 -19.79
N PRO A 23 24.04 7.36 -18.69
CA PRO A 23 23.46 7.74 -17.40
C PRO A 23 24.20 8.97 -16.87
N THR A 24 23.45 9.95 -16.35
CA THR A 24 24.00 11.16 -15.74
C THR A 24 24.93 10.78 -14.59
N ILE A 25 26.25 10.84 -14.81
CA ILE A 25 27.25 10.64 -13.74
C ILE A 25 27.33 11.96 -12.97
N THR A 26 26.77 12.00 -11.76
CA THR A 26 27.05 13.07 -10.81
C THR A 26 28.41 12.80 -10.16
N THR A 27 29.49 13.20 -10.82
CA THR A 27 30.81 13.22 -10.19
C THR A 27 30.86 14.40 -9.23
N VAL A 28 30.79 14.13 -7.92
CA VAL A 28 31.08 15.13 -6.89
C VAL A 28 32.60 15.28 -6.82
N LEU A 29 33.14 16.31 -7.47
CA LEU A 29 34.52 16.72 -7.25
C LEU A 29 34.56 17.51 -5.94
N VAL A 30 35.12 16.93 -4.88
CA VAL A 30 35.47 17.69 -3.68
C VAL A 30 36.93 18.10 -3.81
N GLU A 31 37.19 19.33 -4.25
CA GLU A 31 38.53 19.91 -4.12
C GLU A 31 38.75 20.28 -2.65
N ALA A 32 39.53 19.45 -1.95
CA ALA A 32 40.04 19.82 -0.65
C ALA A 32 41.16 20.85 -0.84
N LEU A 33 40.92 22.10 -0.43
CA LEU A 33 42.01 23.05 -0.20
C LEU A 33 42.83 22.52 0.99
N ALA A 34 44.02 22.00 0.68
CA ALA A 34 44.89 21.32 1.62
C ALA A 34 45.23 22.21 2.84
N SER A 35 44.80 21.75 4.02
CA SER A 35 45.48 22.00 5.29
C SER A 35 46.36 20.78 5.55
N THR A 36 47.66 20.99 5.71
CA THR A 36 48.73 19.99 5.56
C THR A 36 48.85 18.93 6.68
N THR A 37 47.77 18.60 7.41
CA THR A 37 47.85 17.55 8.47
C THR A 37 46.63 16.66 8.67
N ASP A 38 45.51 16.86 7.96
CA ASP A 38 44.30 16.06 8.22
C ASP A 38 44.08 14.96 7.18
N THR A 39 43.97 13.71 7.67
CA THR A 39 43.60 12.55 6.85
C THR A 39 42.08 12.61 6.60
N VAL A 40 41.66 12.77 5.36
CA VAL A 40 40.24 12.78 4.97
C VAL A 40 39.86 11.39 4.46
N ILE A 41 38.91 10.73 5.12
CA ILE A 41 38.33 9.46 4.66
C ILE A 41 36.96 9.78 4.04
N ILE A 42 36.79 9.48 2.75
CA ILE A 42 35.51 9.62 2.03
C ILE A 42 34.97 8.21 1.78
N LEU A 43 33.83 7.88 2.40
CA LEU A 43 33.07 6.65 2.09
C LEU A 43 32.00 7.02 1.06
N THR A 44 32.07 6.42 -0.13
CA THR A 44 31.01 6.52 -1.14
C THR A 44 30.30 5.18 -1.24
N THR A 45 28.96 5.18 -1.20
CA THR A 45 28.15 4.03 -1.57
C THR A 45 27.66 4.23 -2.99
N SER A 46 28.41 3.74 -3.96
CA SER A 46 27.92 3.54 -5.32
C SER A 46 27.96 2.06 -5.65
N VAL A 47 26.91 1.58 -6.32
CA VAL A 47 26.90 0.25 -6.94
C VAL A 47 27.32 0.45 -8.41
N PRO A 48 28.53 0.05 -8.84
CA PRO A 48 28.88 0.07 -10.25
C PRO A 48 28.55 -1.28 -10.89
N THR A 49 27.74 -1.28 -11.94
CA THR A 49 27.40 -2.48 -12.74
C THR A 49 28.41 -2.78 -13.86
N THR A 50 29.62 -2.21 -13.88
CA THR A 50 30.67 -2.56 -14.88
C THR A 50 32.10 -2.18 -14.42
N PRO A 51 33.16 -2.87 -14.90
CA PRO A 51 34.53 -2.69 -14.42
C PRO A 51 35.21 -1.45 -15.03
N ILE A 52 35.85 -0.62 -14.19
CA ILE A 52 36.56 0.61 -14.61
C ILE A 52 38.04 0.30 -14.93
N ILE A 53 38.51 0.84 -16.05
CA ILE A 53 39.92 0.81 -16.52
C ILE A 53 40.77 1.77 -15.66
N LYS A 54 41.91 1.27 -15.15
CA LYS A 54 42.90 2.05 -14.38
C LYS A 54 43.58 3.12 -15.23
N THR A 55 43.56 4.36 -14.77
CA THR A 55 44.54 5.39 -15.13
C THR A 55 45.21 5.94 -13.87
N THR A 56 46.53 5.77 -13.79
CA THR A 56 47.39 6.23 -12.70
C THR A 56 47.87 7.66 -12.97
N THR A 57 47.69 8.55 -12.01
CA THR A 57 48.54 9.74 -11.85
C THR A 57 49.07 9.80 -10.41
N SER A 58 50.35 10.12 -10.33
CA SER A 58 51.21 10.00 -9.16
C SER A 58 50.98 11.12 -8.15
N SER A 59 50.65 10.75 -6.90
CA SER A 59 51.11 11.50 -5.73
C SER A 59 51.33 10.53 -4.56
N THR A 60 52.46 10.72 -3.89
CA THR A 60 52.95 9.89 -2.78
C THR A 60 52.10 10.10 -1.53
N ALA A 61 51.14 9.20 -1.32
CA ALA A 61 50.56 8.92 -0.01
C ALA A 61 50.48 7.40 0.15
N VAL A 62 51.00 6.89 1.27
CA VAL A 62 51.05 5.46 1.57
C VAL A 62 49.60 4.95 1.69
N ALA A 63 49.10 4.33 0.62
CA ALA A 63 47.81 3.68 0.60
C ALA A 63 47.94 2.30 1.26
N THR A 64 47.45 2.17 2.49
CA THR A 64 47.20 0.85 3.08
C THR A 64 46.03 0.22 2.35
N THR A 65 46.29 -0.85 1.61
CA THR A 65 45.30 -1.66 0.88
C THR A 65 44.18 -2.12 1.80
N VAL A 66 42.93 -1.75 1.50
CA VAL A 66 41.74 -2.37 2.10
C VAL A 66 41.15 -3.33 1.08
N THR A 67 41.12 -4.60 1.47
CA THR A 67 40.61 -5.73 0.70
C THR A 67 39.11 -5.59 0.44
N GLN A 68 38.69 -5.91 -0.78
CA GLN A 68 37.30 -6.03 -1.22
C GLN A 68 36.50 -6.97 -0.30
N VAL A 69 35.31 -6.58 0.16
CA VAL A 69 34.38 -7.50 0.86
C VAL A 69 33.16 -7.71 -0.03
N THR A 70 33.03 -8.93 -0.56
CA THR A 70 31.83 -9.43 -1.24
C THR A 70 30.75 -9.73 -0.19
N ALA A 71 29.52 -9.31 -0.45
CA ALA A 71 28.38 -9.57 0.41
C ALA A 71 27.98 -11.04 0.30
N GLU A 72 28.37 -11.86 1.29
CA GLU A 72 27.72 -13.13 1.56
C GLU A 72 27.86 -13.49 3.04
N THR A 73 26.70 -13.76 3.66
CA THR A 73 26.49 -14.31 5.01
C THR A 73 26.78 -13.42 6.22
N LEU A 74 25.82 -13.41 7.15
CA LEU A 74 25.88 -12.77 8.49
C LEU A 74 27.26 -12.96 9.14
N ALA A 75 28.04 -11.88 9.20
CA ALA A 75 29.18 -11.76 10.09
C ALA A 75 29.23 -10.31 10.60
N THR A 76 29.05 -10.15 11.91
CA THR A 76 29.34 -8.91 12.63
C THR A 76 30.83 -8.63 12.50
N THR A 77 31.24 -7.85 11.50
CA THR A 77 32.62 -7.35 11.41
C THR A 77 32.75 -6.05 12.19
N THR A 78 33.32 -6.15 13.40
CA THR A 78 33.77 -5.02 14.19
C THR A 78 35.09 -4.52 13.62
N ASN A 79 35.10 -3.38 12.90
CA ASN A 79 36.36 -2.74 12.51
C ASN A 79 36.74 -1.69 13.56
N THR A 80 37.84 -1.95 14.28
CA THR A 80 38.43 -1.01 15.23
C THR A 80 39.41 -0.08 14.50
N LEU A 81 39.10 1.23 14.48
CA LEU A 81 40.03 2.26 14.02
C LEU A 81 40.70 2.89 15.24
N SER A 82 42.01 2.65 15.40
CA SER A 82 42.84 3.33 16.39
C SER A 82 43.60 4.46 15.71
N ALA A 83 43.29 5.71 16.05
CA ALA A 83 44.02 6.89 15.60
C ALA A 83 44.70 7.57 16.80
N THR A 84 45.95 7.98 16.65
CA THR A 84 46.74 8.68 17.68
C THR A 84 46.61 10.21 17.60
N SER A 85 45.67 10.72 16.81
CA SER A 85 45.37 12.15 16.61
C SER A 85 43.88 12.32 16.29
N PRO A 86 43.27 13.49 16.58
CA PRO A 86 41.85 13.70 16.34
C PRO A 86 41.52 13.52 14.84
N VAL A 87 40.56 12.64 14.55
CA VAL A 87 40.07 12.38 13.19
C VAL A 87 38.73 13.06 13.03
N THR A 88 38.61 13.93 12.02
CA THR A 88 37.33 14.52 11.63
C THR A 88 36.62 13.56 10.69
N ILE A 89 35.49 12.99 11.12
CA ILE A 89 34.65 12.13 10.29
C ILE A 89 33.53 12.99 9.69
N LEU A 90 33.56 13.23 8.38
CA LEU A 90 32.41 13.81 7.68
C LEU A 90 31.43 12.69 7.32
N ILE A 91 30.24 12.72 7.92
CA ILE A 91 29.10 11.91 7.49
C ILE A 91 28.15 12.83 6.74
N SER A 92 28.11 12.71 5.41
CA SER A 92 27.08 13.33 4.60
C SER A 92 25.93 12.35 4.46
N THR A 93 24.83 12.58 5.18
CA THR A 93 23.56 11.94 4.86
C THR A 93 22.81 12.85 3.91
N ILE A 94 22.66 12.45 2.66
CA ILE A 94 21.72 13.09 1.73
C ILE A 94 20.33 12.57 2.14
N PRO A 95 19.40 13.42 2.61
CA PRO A 95 18.00 13.00 2.69
C PRO A 95 17.51 12.82 1.25
N ILE A 96 17.09 11.61 0.90
CA ILE A 96 16.35 11.38 -0.34
C ILE A 96 14.94 11.89 -0.07
N THR A 97 14.68 13.16 -0.39
CA THR A 97 13.32 13.68 -0.44
C THR A 97 12.75 13.38 -1.81
N ASP A 98 11.74 12.53 -1.85
CA ASP A 98 10.92 12.30 -3.03
C ASP A 98 10.24 13.61 -3.46
N ALA A 99 10.72 14.17 -4.58
CA ALA A 99 10.04 15.03 -5.55
C ALA A 99 11.03 16.01 -6.18
N VAL A 100 11.54 15.72 -7.38
CA VAL A 100 11.99 16.76 -8.31
C VAL A 100 11.52 16.41 -9.72
N THR A 101 10.26 16.74 -10.01
CA THR A 101 9.78 16.87 -11.39
C THR A 101 10.15 18.25 -11.91
N SER A 102 10.97 18.28 -12.97
CA SER A 102 11.39 19.43 -13.78
C SER A 102 12.18 20.56 -13.09
N LEU A 103 13.51 20.57 -13.30
CA LEU A 103 14.33 21.78 -13.19
C LEU A 103 14.68 22.27 -14.60
N THR A 104 14.22 23.47 -14.94
CA THR A 104 14.76 24.26 -16.05
C THR A 104 16.19 24.72 -15.71
N PRO A 105 17.07 24.95 -16.69
CA PRO A 105 18.50 25.06 -16.44
C PRO A 105 18.88 26.48 -15.99
N THR A 106 18.50 26.88 -14.77
CA THR A 106 19.04 28.11 -14.16
C THR A 106 18.96 28.23 -12.63
N GLU A 107 18.45 27.25 -11.87
CA GLU A 107 18.30 27.43 -10.41
C GLU A 107 19.44 26.77 -9.60
N SER A 108 20.14 27.59 -8.82
CA SER A 108 21.14 27.19 -7.84
C SER A 108 20.48 26.96 -6.47
N VAL A 109 20.46 25.71 -5.98
CA VAL A 109 19.99 25.38 -4.63
C VAL A 109 21.16 25.49 -3.65
N THR A 110 21.01 26.31 -2.60
CA THR A 110 22.00 26.45 -1.53
C THR A 110 21.45 25.80 -0.27
N THR A 111 22.02 24.69 0.18
CA THR A 111 21.58 24.02 1.42
C THR A 111 22.59 24.30 2.54
N MET A 112 22.10 24.79 3.68
CA MET A 112 22.91 25.07 4.86
C MET A 112 23.27 23.76 5.57
N ILE A 113 24.57 23.45 5.64
CA ILE A 113 25.10 22.32 6.42
C ILE A 113 25.44 22.84 7.82
N SER A 114 24.77 22.32 8.85
CA SER A 114 25.13 22.60 10.24
C SER A 114 26.27 21.69 10.67
N ILE A 115 27.45 22.25 10.92
CA ILE A 115 28.64 21.53 11.39
C ILE A 115 28.69 21.60 12.92
N THR A 116 28.63 20.46 13.61
CA THR A 116 28.93 20.38 15.05
C THR A 116 30.30 19.74 15.26
N THR A 117 31.25 20.49 15.82
CA THR A 117 32.58 19.98 16.15
C THR A 117 32.51 19.09 17.38
N ILE A 118 32.79 17.79 17.23
CA ILE A 118 32.89 16.85 18.36
C ILE A 118 34.37 16.70 18.72
N THR A 119 34.80 17.30 19.83
CA THR A 119 36.12 17.07 20.41
C THR A 119 35.99 16.12 21.60
N THR A 120 36.12 14.81 21.35
CA THR A 120 36.53 13.79 22.36
C THR A 120 36.66 12.42 21.69
N THR A 121 37.75 11.70 21.99
CA THR A 121 37.98 10.30 21.58
C THR A 121 36.88 9.41 22.16
N THR A 122 35.88 9.13 21.36
CA THR A 122 34.79 8.23 21.71
C THR A 122 34.62 7.25 20.55
N THR A 123 34.66 5.96 20.86
CA THR A 123 34.42 4.88 19.89
C THR A 123 33.02 5.03 19.31
N ALA A 124 32.89 5.54 18.09
CA ALA A 124 31.62 5.60 17.39
C ALA A 124 31.34 4.23 16.77
N VAL A 125 30.42 3.47 17.38
CA VAL A 125 29.87 2.25 16.77
C VAL A 125 28.84 2.69 15.73
N ILE A 126 29.24 2.75 14.46
CA ILE A 126 28.32 3.02 13.35
C ILE A 126 27.56 1.72 13.07
N THR A 127 26.32 1.64 13.55
CA THR A 127 25.40 0.56 13.18
C THR A 127 24.66 1.01 11.93
N THR A 128 25.08 0.55 10.75
CA THR A 128 24.29 0.72 9.53
C THR A 128 23.12 -0.25 9.57
N ARG A 129 21.93 0.22 9.94
CA ARG A 129 20.69 -0.50 9.66
C ARG A 129 20.36 -0.29 8.18
N SER A 130 20.61 -1.32 7.36
CA SER A 130 19.92 -1.43 6.08
C SER A 130 18.44 -1.56 6.40
N THR A 131 17.64 -0.56 6.05
CA THR A 131 16.19 -0.67 6.11
C THR A 131 15.81 -1.73 5.09
N THR A 132 15.44 -2.90 5.58
CA THR A 132 14.69 -3.91 4.83
C THR A 132 13.56 -3.21 4.08
N SER A 133 13.33 -3.60 2.82
CA SER A 133 12.14 -3.20 2.06
C SER A 133 10.90 -3.21 2.95
N LEU A 134 10.00 -2.24 2.77
CA LEU A 134 8.70 -2.24 3.45
C LEU A 134 8.05 -3.63 3.32
N PRO A 135 7.34 -4.11 4.35
CA PRO A 135 6.68 -5.40 4.28
C PRO A 135 5.70 -5.42 3.09
N SER A 136 5.74 -6.48 2.30
CA SER A 136 4.84 -6.69 1.17
C SER A 136 3.39 -6.69 1.64
N ARG A 137 2.53 -5.94 0.96
CA ARG A 137 1.07 -5.98 1.11
C ARG A 137 0.51 -6.90 0.03
N PRO A 138 -0.68 -7.48 0.24
CA PRO A 138 -1.41 -8.12 -0.85
C PRO A 138 -1.47 -7.19 -2.06
N GLY A 139 -1.36 -7.75 -3.26
CA GLY A 139 -1.37 -6.96 -4.52
C GLY A 139 -0.07 -6.24 -4.88
N ASP A 140 0.95 -6.19 -4.00
CA ASP A 140 2.28 -5.74 -4.39
C ASP A 140 2.89 -6.70 -5.44
N GLY A 141 3.68 -6.17 -6.36
CA GLY A 141 4.34 -6.95 -7.41
C GLY A 141 3.44 -7.38 -8.57
N ILE A 142 2.15 -6.99 -8.59
CA ILE A 142 1.30 -7.20 -9.76
C ILE A 142 1.82 -6.34 -10.92
N CYS A 143 2.40 -7.00 -11.93
CA CYS A 143 2.98 -6.31 -13.07
C CYS A 143 1.91 -5.65 -13.95
N ALA A 144 2.31 -4.64 -14.72
CA ALA A 144 1.39 -3.88 -15.56
C ALA A 144 0.72 -4.68 -16.70
N THR A 145 1.18 -5.91 -16.98
CA THR A 145 0.63 -6.81 -18.00
C THR A 145 -0.04 -8.05 -17.39
N ALA A 146 -0.14 -8.11 -16.07
CA ALA A 146 -0.73 -9.24 -15.36
C ALA A 146 -2.13 -9.57 -15.87
N THR A 147 -2.36 -10.85 -16.06
CA THR A 147 -3.65 -11.43 -16.39
C THR A 147 -3.98 -12.53 -15.39
N TRP A 148 -5.26 -12.85 -15.25
CA TRP A 148 -5.73 -13.92 -14.38
C TRP A 148 -6.40 -15.00 -15.21
N GLN A 149 -6.41 -16.22 -14.68
CA GLN A 149 -7.24 -17.29 -15.23
C GLN A 149 -8.68 -16.79 -15.37
N ARG A 150 -9.36 -17.15 -16.46
CA ARG A 150 -10.75 -16.70 -16.70
C ARG A 150 -11.78 -17.48 -15.89
N VAL A 151 -11.45 -18.71 -15.50
CA VAL A 151 -12.33 -19.58 -14.74
C VAL A 151 -11.84 -19.58 -13.29
N GLY A 152 -12.70 -19.13 -12.38
CA GLY A 152 -12.42 -19.09 -10.96
C GLY A 152 -12.58 -20.44 -10.29
N GLN A 153 -12.08 -20.53 -9.06
CA GLN A 153 -12.26 -21.66 -8.16
C GLN A 153 -13.05 -21.20 -6.94
N VAL A 154 -14.04 -21.98 -6.51
CA VAL A 154 -14.78 -21.69 -5.27
C VAL A 154 -13.86 -21.99 -4.09
N VAL A 155 -13.62 -20.96 -3.27
CA VAL A 155 -12.72 -21.05 -2.10
C VAL A 155 -13.44 -20.80 -0.77
N ALA A 156 -14.65 -20.26 -0.80
CA ALA A 156 -15.56 -20.20 0.34
C ALA A 156 -17.02 -20.20 -0.13
N GLY A 157 -17.92 -20.82 0.65
CA GLY A 157 -19.34 -20.96 0.30
C GLY A 157 -19.57 -21.86 -0.92
N GLY A 158 -20.50 -21.47 -1.80
CA GLY A 158 -20.81 -22.22 -3.04
C GLY A 158 -21.66 -23.48 -2.87
N ASN A 159 -22.04 -23.84 -1.64
CA ASN A 159 -22.95 -24.95 -1.33
C ASN A 159 -24.41 -24.49 -1.19
N GLY A 160 -24.81 -23.47 -1.97
CA GLY A 160 -26.10 -22.79 -1.86
C GLY A 160 -26.15 -21.73 -0.76
N ALA A 161 -27.22 -20.91 -0.79
CA ALA A 161 -27.50 -19.93 0.24
C ALA A 161 -27.86 -20.62 1.56
N GLY A 162 -27.24 -20.23 2.67
CA GLY A 162 -27.61 -20.74 3.98
C GLY A 162 -26.65 -20.38 5.09
N SER A 163 -26.96 -20.85 6.30
CA SER A 163 -26.22 -20.53 7.53
C SER A 163 -25.29 -21.64 8.01
N ASN A 164 -25.24 -22.80 7.32
CA ASN A 164 -24.25 -23.82 7.60
C ASN A 164 -22.83 -23.27 7.39
N LEU A 165 -21.82 -23.86 8.03
CA LEU A 165 -20.45 -23.35 7.97
C LEU A 165 -19.78 -23.57 6.61
N ASN A 166 -20.32 -24.43 5.74
CA ASN A 166 -19.89 -24.54 4.35
C ASN A 166 -20.74 -23.71 3.38
N GLN A 167 -21.66 -22.88 3.89
CA GLN A 167 -22.54 -22.00 3.14
C GLN A 167 -22.26 -20.54 3.51
N LEU A 168 -22.59 -19.65 2.57
CA LEU A 168 -22.62 -18.21 2.77
C LEU A 168 -24.02 -17.71 2.41
N SER A 169 -24.35 -16.50 2.82
CA SER A 169 -25.53 -15.76 2.36
C SER A 169 -25.14 -14.30 2.16
N HIS A 170 -25.03 -13.93 0.88
CA HIS A 170 -24.68 -12.58 0.44
C HIS A 170 -23.34 -12.09 1.01
N PRO A 171 -22.20 -12.76 0.71
CA PRO A 171 -20.90 -12.30 1.18
C PRO A 171 -20.62 -10.87 0.69
N ALA A 172 -20.23 -9.97 1.59
CA ALA A 172 -20.08 -8.54 1.30
C ALA A 172 -18.61 -8.11 1.12
N ALA A 173 -17.76 -8.34 2.13
CA ALA A 173 -16.34 -8.00 2.11
C ALA A 173 -15.47 -9.24 2.31
N ILE A 174 -14.25 -9.20 1.78
CA ILE A 174 -13.25 -10.26 1.85
C ILE A 174 -11.86 -9.71 2.16
N ILE A 175 -11.15 -10.39 3.06
CA ILE A 175 -9.72 -10.16 3.30
C ILE A 175 -9.01 -11.50 3.25
N VAL A 176 -7.87 -11.55 2.56
CA VAL A 176 -6.99 -12.72 2.54
C VAL A 176 -5.70 -12.39 3.27
N ASP A 177 -5.33 -13.21 4.26
CA ASP A 177 -4.07 -13.05 4.99
C ASP A 177 -2.89 -13.78 4.32
N GLU A 178 -1.69 -13.55 4.84
CA GLU A 178 -0.44 -14.16 4.35
C GLU A 178 -0.42 -15.70 4.42
N ASN A 179 -1.30 -16.32 5.21
CA ASN A 179 -1.44 -17.76 5.31
C ASN A 179 -2.53 -18.31 4.36
N GLN A 180 -3.01 -17.48 3.42
CA GLN A 180 -4.15 -17.78 2.54
C GLN A 180 -5.44 -18.07 3.31
N THR A 181 -5.59 -17.53 4.53
CA THR A 181 -6.86 -17.57 5.25
C THR A 181 -7.78 -16.50 4.67
N ILE A 182 -8.99 -16.91 4.30
CA ILE A 182 -10.00 -16.05 3.70
C ILE A 182 -11.01 -15.69 4.79
N TYR A 183 -11.09 -14.41 5.14
CA TYR A 183 -12.11 -13.84 6.00
C TYR A 183 -13.22 -13.27 5.14
N VAL A 184 -14.47 -13.52 5.50
CA VAL A 184 -15.65 -13.12 4.74
C VAL A 184 -16.67 -12.50 5.68
N SER A 185 -17.20 -11.34 5.29
CA SER A 185 -18.41 -10.80 5.89
C SER A 185 -19.63 -11.51 5.30
N ASP A 186 -20.22 -12.42 6.07
CA ASP A 186 -21.39 -13.19 5.68
C ASP A 186 -22.65 -12.41 6.09
N ASN A 187 -22.96 -11.40 5.26
CA ASN A 187 -23.83 -10.27 5.59
C ASN A 187 -25.19 -10.70 6.14
N VAL A 188 -25.94 -11.53 5.42
CA VAL A 188 -27.30 -11.91 5.81
C VAL A 188 -27.29 -12.88 7.00
N ASN A 189 -26.22 -13.65 7.17
CA ASN A 189 -26.03 -14.52 8.33
C ASN A 189 -25.50 -13.77 9.57
N ASN A 190 -25.23 -12.46 9.46
CA ASN A 190 -24.81 -11.59 10.57
C ASN A 190 -23.56 -12.09 11.30
N ARG A 191 -22.55 -12.49 10.52
CA ARG A 191 -21.30 -13.02 11.06
C ARG A 191 -20.10 -12.68 10.18
N ILE A 192 -18.92 -12.62 10.79
CA ILE A 192 -17.64 -12.72 10.10
C ILE A 192 -17.17 -14.16 10.26
N VAL A 193 -16.80 -14.80 9.15
CA VAL A 193 -16.40 -16.21 9.09
C VAL A 193 -15.10 -16.32 8.31
N LYS A 194 -14.24 -17.27 8.70
CA LYS A 194 -12.98 -17.52 8.01
C LYS A 194 -12.85 -18.96 7.51
N TRP A 195 -12.11 -19.14 6.43
CA TRP A 195 -11.63 -20.44 5.94
C TRP A 195 -10.12 -20.41 5.90
N ASN A 196 -9.45 -21.35 6.55
CA ASN A 196 -8.02 -21.56 6.32
C ASN A 196 -7.85 -22.29 4.98
N ALA A 197 -6.64 -22.24 4.42
CA ALA A 197 -6.34 -22.90 3.16
C ALA A 197 -6.69 -24.40 3.19
N GLY A 198 -7.60 -24.82 2.31
CA GLY A 198 -8.06 -26.22 2.20
C GLY A 198 -9.24 -26.60 3.09
N ASP A 199 -9.75 -25.71 3.92
CA ASP A 199 -10.93 -25.98 4.75
C ASP A 199 -12.19 -26.21 3.90
N SER A 200 -12.96 -27.24 4.24
CA SER A 200 -14.27 -27.51 3.61
C SER A 200 -15.43 -26.70 4.24
N SER A 201 -15.19 -26.07 5.38
CA SER A 201 -16.18 -25.32 6.15
C SER A 201 -15.50 -24.23 6.97
N GLY A 202 -16.17 -23.10 7.14
CA GLY A 202 -15.62 -21.94 7.82
C GLY A 202 -15.73 -22.02 9.34
N HIS A 203 -15.06 -21.06 9.98
CA HIS A 203 -15.04 -20.86 11.42
C HIS A 203 -15.54 -19.45 11.74
N ILE A 204 -16.49 -19.31 12.65
CA ILE A 204 -17.00 -18.00 13.05
C ILE A 204 -15.87 -17.24 13.78
N VAL A 205 -15.57 -16.04 13.28
CA VAL A 205 -14.63 -15.09 13.88
C VAL A 205 -15.40 -14.07 14.70
N ALA A 206 -16.52 -13.59 14.15
CA ALA A 206 -17.40 -12.67 14.85
C ALA A 206 -18.89 -12.83 14.54
N GLY A 207 -19.75 -12.36 15.45
CA GLY A 207 -21.20 -12.47 15.35
C GLY A 207 -21.71 -13.91 15.42
N GLY A 208 -22.73 -14.23 14.62
CA GLY A 208 -23.31 -15.57 14.54
C GLY A 208 -24.31 -15.92 15.65
N ASN A 209 -24.59 -15.01 16.58
CA ASN A 209 -25.55 -15.19 17.68
C ASN A 209 -26.94 -14.62 17.35
N GLY A 210 -27.32 -14.70 16.07
CA GLY A 210 -28.53 -14.08 15.53
C GLY A 210 -28.37 -12.57 15.26
N ARG A 211 -29.33 -12.03 14.52
CA ARG A 211 -29.45 -10.61 14.24
C ARG A 211 -29.80 -9.85 15.53
N GLY A 212 -29.06 -8.80 15.85
CA GLY A 212 -29.40 -7.91 16.96
C GLY A 212 -28.27 -6.95 17.34
N ASN A 213 -28.47 -6.23 18.44
CA ASN A 213 -27.60 -5.16 18.92
C ASN A 213 -26.75 -5.55 20.14
N ALA A 214 -26.87 -6.78 20.67
CA ALA A 214 -26.07 -7.22 21.80
C ALA A 214 -24.56 -7.25 21.43
N PRO A 215 -23.64 -7.22 22.42
CA PRO A 215 -22.19 -7.21 22.17
C PRO A 215 -21.66 -8.39 21.34
N ASN A 216 -22.34 -9.54 21.38
CA ASN A 216 -22.04 -10.73 20.59
C ASN A 216 -22.88 -10.88 19.30
N GLN A 217 -23.71 -9.90 18.98
CA GLN A 217 -24.58 -9.89 17.80
C GLN A 217 -24.13 -8.83 16.80
N LEU A 218 -24.40 -9.12 15.52
CA LEU A 218 -24.24 -8.19 14.41
C LEU A 218 -25.57 -8.11 13.65
N HIS A 219 -25.68 -7.14 12.77
CA HIS A 219 -26.77 -7.00 11.82
C HIS A 219 -26.23 -6.42 10.51
N GLY A 220 -26.21 -7.25 9.47
CA GLY A 220 -25.72 -6.86 8.15
C GLY A 220 -24.29 -6.31 8.17
N PRO A 221 -23.29 -7.03 8.72
CA PRO A 221 -21.91 -6.59 8.64
C PRO A 221 -21.52 -6.39 7.18
N ARG A 222 -20.96 -5.23 6.84
CA ARG A 222 -20.61 -4.89 5.46
C ARG A 222 -19.13 -5.10 5.21
N ASP A 223 -18.31 -4.32 5.90
CA ASP A 223 -16.86 -4.36 5.80
C ASP A 223 -16.22 -4.61 7.17
N PHE A 224 -14.97 -5.04 7.17
CA PHE A 224 -14.18 -5.25 8.37
C PHE A 224 -12.69 -5.09 8.08
N VAL A 225 -11.93 -4.63 9.07
CA VAL A 225 -10.47 -4.49 8.96
C VAL A 225 -9.78 -5.01 10.21
N PHE A 226 -8.55 -5.50 10.05
CA PHE A 226 -7.68 -5.88 11.14
C PHE A 226 -6.65 -4.79 11.41
N ASN A 227 -6.35 -4.53 12.68
CA ASN A 227 -5.13 -3.82 13.03
C ASN A 227 -3.91 -4.77 13.05
N GLN A 228 -2.72 -4.20 13.21
CA GLN A 228 -1.45 -4.95 13.28
C GLN A 228 -1.41 -5.99 14.44
N ASN A 229 -2.23 -5.82 15.47
CA ASN A 229 -2.33 -6.75 16.61
C ASN A 229 -3.41 -7.84 16.41
N GLY A 230 -4.11 -7.84 15.27
CA GLY A 230 -5.20 -8.76 14.98
C GLY A 230 -6.54 -8.43 15.65
N THR A 231 -6.71 -7.21 16.18
CA THR A 231 -8.02 -6.70 16.58
C THR A 231 -8.86 -6.44 15.34
N LEU A 232 -10.10 -6.93 15.36
CA LEU A 232 -11.06 -6.81 14.27
C LEU A 232 -11.99 -5.63 14.51
N TYR A 233 -12.13 -4.76 13.52
CA TYR A 233 -13.15 -3.71 13.47
C TYR A 233 -14.18 -4.08 12.41
N ILE A 234 -15.47 -3.99 12.72
CA ILE A 234 -16.56 -4.45 11.87
C ILE A 234 -17.56 -3.33 11.69
N GLY A 235 -17.86 -2.99 10.44
CA GLY A 235 -18.98 -2.13 10.07
C GLY A 235 -20.27 -2.90 10.27
N ASP A 236 -20.87 -2.75 11.46
CA ASP A 236 -22.14 -3.35 11.83
C ASP A 236 -23.28 -2.47 11.29
N ALA A 237 -23.35 -2.42 9.95
CA ALA A 237 -23.90 -1.32 9.19
C ALA A 237 -25.40 -1.08 9.47
N GLU A 238 -26.18 -2.16 9.61
CA GLU A 238 -27.62 -2.06 9.85
C GLU A 238 -27.96 -1.85 11.34
N ASN A 239 -26.95 -1.87 12.21
CA ASN A 239 -27.03 -1.39 13.58
C ASN A 239 -26.45 0.03 13.73
N ASN A 240 -26.04 0.66 12.61
CA ASN A 240 -25.46 2.01 12.55
C ASN A 240 -24.28 2.23 13.52
N ARG A 241 -23.34 1.28 13.56
CA ARG A 241 -22.18 1.33 14.46
C ARG A 241 -20.97 0.62 13.88
N VAL A 242 -19.81 0.88 14.49
CA VAL A 242 -18.61 0.05 14.31
C VAL A 242 -18.31 -0.70 15.61
N GLN A 243 -18.15 -2.03 15.48
CA GLN A 243 -17.80 -2.92 16.58
C GLN A 243 -16.31 -3.25 16.55
N ARG A 244 -15.67 -3.31 17.72
CA ARG A 244 -14.28 -3.77 17.90
C ARG A 244 -14.26 -5.08 18.67
N TRP A 245 -13.61 -6.11 18.12
CA TRP A 245 -13.49 -7.44 18.69
C TRP A 245 -12.00 -7.80 18.83
N PHE A 246 -11.58 -8.24 20.02
CA PHE A 246 -10.24 -8.79 20.18
C PHE A 246 -10.22 -10.27 19.77
N ARG A 247 -9.03 -10.75 19.42
CA ARG A 247 -8.85 -12.13 18.95
C ARG A 247 -9.25 -13.11 20.05
N GLY A 248 -10.25 -13.94 19.75
CA GLY A 248 -10.74 -14.99 20.65
C GLY A 248 -11.88 -14.56 21.56
N ASP A 249 -12.27 -13.28 21.52
CA ASP A 249 -13.43 -12.80 22.28
C ASP A 249 -14.73 -13.30 21.67
N SER A 250 -15.74 -13.49 22.52
CA SER A 250 -17.10 -13.88 22.12
C SER A 250 -18.05 -12.69 21.95
N THR A 251 -17.60 -11.50 22.33
CA THR A 251 -18.32 -10.23 22.30
C THR A 251 -17.38 -9.13 21.82
N GLY A 252 -17.92 -7.99 21.42
CA GLY A 252 -17.10 -6.79 21.32
C GLY A 252 -17.84 -5.51 21.64
N ASP A 253 -17.07 -4.43 21.58
CA ASP A 253 -17.47 -3.12 22.07
C ASP A 253 -17.79 -2.18 20.90
N THR A 254 -18.78 -1.32 21.10
CA THR A 254 -19.08 -0.25 20.14
C THR A 254 -18.05 0.86 20.30
N ILE A 255 -17.33 1.18 19.23
CA ILE A 255 -16.32 2.27 19.23
C ILE A 255 -16.87 3.58 18.68
N ILE A 256 -17.86 3.51 17.78
CA ILE A 256 -18.60 4.66 17.26
C ILE A 256 -20.01 4.21 16.87
N SER A 257 -20.99 5.08 17.08
CA SER A 257 -22.41 4.90 16.77
C SER A 257 -22.93 6.00 15.86
N ASP A 258 -24.17 5.87 15.39
CA ASP A 258 -24.79 6.80 14.43
C ASP A 258 -23.99 6.89 13.11
N ILE A 259 -23.52 5.73 12.65
CA ILE A 259 -22.77 5.61 11.40
C ILE A 259 -23.18 4.38 10.60
N SER A 260 -23.61 4.57 9.35
CA SER A 260 -23.92 3.46 8.44
C SER A 260 -22.63 2.95 7.78
N ALA A 261 -21.76 2.32 8.58
CA ALA A 261 -20.41 1.92 8.22
C ALA A 261 -20.37 0.83 7.14
N HIS A 262 -20.17 1.23 5.87
CA HIS A 262 -20.17 0.32 4.71
C HIS A 262 -18.79 -0.04 4.19
N GLY A 263 -17.81 0.85 4.37
CA GLY A 263 -16.42 0.66 4.00
C GLY A 263 -15.51 1.14 5.12
N MET A 264 -14.40 0.45 5.32
CA MET A 264 -13.41 0.78 6.34
C MET A 264 -11.98 0.58 5.84
N ALA A 265 -11.08 1.43 6.30
CA ALA A 265 -9.64 1.26 6.15
C ALA A 265 -8.95 1.74 7.43
N GLN A 266 -7.73 1.27 7.69
CA GLN A 266 -6.93 1.71 8.83
C GLN A 266 -5.54 2.14 8.36
N ASP A 267 -5.03 3.23 8.94
CA ASP A 267 -3.62 3.62 8.74
C ASP A 267 -2.69 2.99 9.78
N ASP A 268 -1.38 3.11 9.57
CA ASP A 268 -0.35 2.58 10.47
C ASP A 268 -0.34 3.26 11.85
N GLU A 269 -0.99 4.43 11.98
CA GLU A 269 -1.18 5.14 13.26
C GLU A 269 -2.41 4.61 14.02
N GLY A 270 -3.19 3.70 13.42
CA GLY A 270 -4.38 3.08 13.99
C GLY A 270 -5.67 3.89 13.79
N SER A 271 -5.64 4.98 13.03
CA SER A 271 -6.83 5.75 12.68
C SER A 271 -7.71 4.96 11.73
N LEU A 272 -9.02 4.91 12.03
CA LEU A 272 -10.01 4.28 11.16
C LEU A 272 -10.60 5.31 10.21
N TYR A 273 -10.68 4.94 8.94
CA TYR A 273 -11.43 5.64 7.92
C TYR A 273 -12.71 4.85 7.71
N ILE A 274 -13.87 5.51 7.69
CA ILE A 274 -15.17 4.83 7.63
C ILE A 274 -16.08 5.58 6.68
N SER A 275 -16.57 4.93 5.64
CA SER A 275 -17.63 5.49 4.80
C SER A 275 -19.00 5.33 5.46
N ASP A 276 -19.72 6.42 5.60
CA ASP A 276 -21.13 6.42 5.97
C ASP A 276 -21.97 6.46 4.69
N ARG A 277 -22.58 5.31 4.37
CA ARG A 277 -23.41 5.16 3.18
C ARG A 277 -24.63 6.11 3.19
N VAL A 278 -25.22 6.34 4.35
CA VAL A 278 -26.48 7.11 4.47
C VAL A 278 -26.19 8.61 4.48
N LYS A 279 -25.15 9.04 5.20
CA LYS A 279 -24.75 10.45 5.28
C LYS A 279 -23.97 10.92 4.05
N GLY A 280 -23.45 10.01 3.22
CA GLY A 280 -22.74 10.37 1.99
C GLY A 280 -21.38 11.02 2.29
N GLU A 281 -20.67 10.48 3.27
CA GLU A 281 -19.41 11.03 3.77
C GLU A 281 -18.41 9.93 4.15
N VAL A 282 -17.15 10.31 4.29
CA VAL A 282 -16.13 9.49 4.96
C VAL A 282 -15.63 10.24 6.17
N ILE A 283 -15.59 9.55 7.31
CA ILE A 283 -15.00 10.05 8.53
C ILE A 283 -13.62 9.43 8.79
N LYS A 284 -12.72 10.19 9.40
CA LYS A 284 -11.49 9.70 10.05
C LYS A 284 -11.72 9.71 11.55
N LEU A 285 -11.62 8.56 12.19
CA LEU A 285 -11.66 8.35 13.64
C LEU A 285 -10.22 8.03 14.11
N PRO A 286 -9.51 8.99 14.72
CA PRO A 286 -8.17 8.74 15.23
C PRO A 286 -8.18 7.63 16.31
N MET A 287 -7.04 6.95 16.46
CA MET A 287 -6.92 5.87 17.44
C MET A 287 -7.26 6.36 18.85
N ASN A 288 -8.09 5.60 19.57
CA ASN A 288 -8.56 5.89 20.93
C ASN A 288 -9.45 7.12 21.09
N GLU A 289 -9.85 7.78 20.00
CA GLU A 289 -10.86 8.83 20.02
C GLU A 289 -12.27 8.24 19.88
N THR A 290 -13.27 9.00 20.31
CA THR A 290 -14.70 8.65 20.19
C THR A 290 -15.45 9.54 19.20
N VAL A 291 -14.80 10.57 18.67
CA VAL A 291 -15.37 11.54 17.74
C VAL A 291 -14.60 11.49 16.44
N GLY A 292 -15.29 11.11 15.36
CA GLY A 292 -14.76 11.13 14.00
C GLY A 292 -14.83 12.52 13.37
N GLN A 293 -13.91 12.81 12.46
CA GLN A 293 -13.88 14.03 11.66
C GLN A 293 -14.29 13.70 10.23
N VAL A 294 -15.24 14.46 9.67
CA VAL A 294 -15.62 14.32 8.25
C VAL A 294 -14.49 14.83 7.37
N ILE A 295 -13.94 13.96 6.53
CA ILE A 295 -12.82 14.28 5.62
C ILE A 295 -13.24 14.28 4.15
N ILE A 296 -14.33 13.58 3.80
CA ILE A 296 -14.96 13.63 2.48
C ILE A 296 -16.46 13.78 2.70
N SER A 297 -17.12 14.61 1.90
CA SER A 297 -18.58 14.79 1.92
C SER A 297 -19.13 14.84 0.49
N LYS A 298 -20.46 14.88 0.35
CA LYS A 298 -21.18 14.95 -0.93
C LYS A 298 -20.95 13.73 -1.83
N LEU A 299 -20.78 12.57 -1.21
CA LEU A 299 -20.83 11.27 -1.87
C LEU A 299 -22.29 10.82 -1.98
N ASN A 300 -22.57 9.86 -2.85
CA ASN A 300 -23.91 9.28 -3.05
C ASN A 300 -23.84 7.77 -2.85
N HIS A 301 -24.28 7.32 -1.67
CA HIS A 301 -24.16 5.94 -1.20
C HIS A 301 -22.73 5.39 -1.37
N PRO A 302 -21.71 5.95 -0.69
CA PRO A 302 -20.37 5.38 -0.73
C PRO A 302 -20.34 3.98 -0.09
N TYR A 303 -19.59 3.06 -0.72
CA TYR A 303 -19.39 1.68 -0.24
C TYR A 303 -17.95 1.49 0.27
N LEU A 304 -17.23 0.46 -0.17
CA LEU A 304 -15.91 0.12 0.35
C LEU A 304 -14.89 1.19 -0.04
N ILE A 305 -13.88 1.30 0.81
CA ILE A 305 -12.80 2.28 0.69
C ILE A 305 -11.46 1.58 0.75
N PHE A 306 -10.43 2.20 0.19
CA PHE A 306 -9.07 1.69 0.24
C PHE A 306 -8.09 2.79 0.62
N LEU A 307 -7.15 2.45 1.50
CA LEU A 307 -6.07 3.35 1.90
C LEU A 307 -4.73 2.81 1.39
N ASP A 308 -4.10 3.56 0.48
CA ASP A 308 -2.79 3.19 -0.07
C ASP A 308 -1.64 3.50 0.90
N ARG A 309 -0.41 3.14 0.50
CA ARG A 309 0.81 3.37 1.31
C ARG A 309 1.14 4.85 1.49
N ASN A 310 0.67 5.71 0.60
CA ASN A 310 0.85 7.16 0.66
C ASN A 310 -0.26 7.82 1.48
N ARG A 311 -1.12 7.04 2.15
CA ARG A 311 -2.29 7.49 2.92
C ARG A 311 -3.33 8.21 2.06
N SER A 312 -3.34 7.95 0.76
CA SER A 312 -4.43 8.41 -0.11
C SER A 312 -5.62 7.48 0.03
N LEU A 313 -6.79 8.07 0.14
CA LEU A 313 -8.04 7.36 0.34
C LEU A 313 -8.82 7.29 -0.97
N TYR A 314 -9.19 6.08 -1.37
CA TYR A 314 -10.03 5.81 -2.53
C TYR A 314 -11.40 5.36 -2.05
N VAL A 315 -12.45 5.85 -2.69
CA VAL A 315 -13.84 5.59 -2.29
C VAL A 315 -14.66 5.20 -3.50
N ALA A 316 -15.35 4.06 -3.40
CA ALA A 316 -16.38 3.68 -4.36
C ALA A 316 -17.65 4.52 -4.11
N ASP A 317 -17.83 5.57 -4.91
CA ASP A 317 -18.97 6.50 -4.85
C ASP A 317 -20.10 5.96 -5.75
N ARG A 318 -20.72 4.88 -5.26
CA ARG A 318 -21.51 3.91 -6.02
C ARG A 318 -22.56 4.52 -6.93
N ASP A 319 -23.43 5.36 -6.38
CA ASP A 319 -24.57 5.90 -7.11
C ASP A 319 -24.21 7.14 -7.93
N ASN A 320 -22.98 7.65 -7.78
CA ASN A 320 -22.35 8.57 -8.73
C ASN A 320 -21.49 7.84 -9.78
N HIS A 321 -21.44 6.51 -9.76
CA HIS A 321 -20.81 5.66 -10.77
C HIS A 321 -19.33 5.99 -11.03
N ARG A 322 -18.61 6.26 -9.94
CA ARG A 322 -17.21 6.69 -10.01
C ARG A 322 -16.41 6.20 -8.80
N VAL A 323 -15.09 6.21 -8.94
CA VAL A 323 -14.16 6.12 -7.83
C VAL A 323 -13.52 7.49 -7.62
N VAL A 324 -13.53 7.97 -6.38
CA VAL A 324 -12.88 9.24 -6.01
C VAL A 324 -11.64 8.98 -5.15
N LYS A 325 -10.64 9.85 -5.26
CA LYS A 325 -9.41 9.84 -4.48
C LYS A 325 -9.29 11.13 -3.67
N LEU A 326 -8.96 11.00 -2.39
CA LEU A 326 -8.46 12.08 -1.54
C LEU A 326 -6.99 11.82 -1.23
N GLU A 327 -6.11 12.69 -1.74
CA GLU A 327 -4.68 12.63 -1.41
C GLU A 327 -4.46 12.94 0.08
N TYR A 328 -3.37 12.45 0.66
CA TYR A 328 -3.06 12.71 2.07
C TYR A 328 -2.97 14.22 2.37
N GLU A 329 -3.64 14.67 3.43
CA GLU A 329 -3.78 16.08 3.84
C GLU A 329 -4.44 17.01 2.80
N ALA A 330 -4.95 16.48 1.69
CA ALA A 330 -5.74 17.27 0.75
C ALA A 330 -7.15 17.55 1.30
N THR A 331 -7.78 18.58 0.76
CA THR A 331 -9.16 18.97 1.13
C THR A 331 -10.16 18.76 -0.01
N GLN A 332 -9.68 18.41 -1.21
CA GLN A 332 -10.49 18.23 -2.40
C GLN A 332 -10.30 16.82 -2.93
N ILE A 333 -11.41 16.17 -3.27
CA ILE A 333 -11.41 14.89 -3.96
C ILE A 333 -11.17 15.09 -5.47
N SER A 334 -10.59 14.09 -6.11
CA SER A 334 -10.51 13.96 -7.56
C SER A 334 -11.22 12.69 -8.02
N VAL A 335 -11.76 12.68 -9.25
CA VAL A 335 -12.30 11.45 -9.86
C VAL A 335 -11.17 10.73 -10.56
N VAL A 336 -10.96 9.45 -10.22
CA VAL A 336 -9.84 8.63 -10.73
C VAL A 336 -10.28 7.47 -11.61
N ALA A 337 -11.58 7.11 -11.60
CA ALA A 337 -12.19 6.16 -12.53
C ALA A 337 -13.70 6.40 -12.66
N GLY A 338 -14.28 6.08 -13.82
CA GLY A 338 -15.70 6.29 -14.12
C GLY A 338 -16.09 7.78 -14.24
N GLY A 339 -17.34 8.10 -13.90
CA GLY A 339 -17.90 9.46 -13.95
C GLY A 339 -18.98 9.69 -15.01
N SER A 340 -19.28 10.97 -15.27
CA SER A 340 -20.24 11.63 -16.20
C SER A 340 -21.66 11.06 -16.33
N ASP A 341 -21.82 9.74 -16.46
CA ASP A 341 -23.07 8.98 -16.41
C ASP A 341 -22.72 7.49 -16.25
N GLY A 342 -23.55 6.74 -15.53
CA GLY A 342 -23.37 5.30 -15.36
C GLY A 342 -23.57 4.51 -16.66
N GLY A 343 -22.87 3.40 -16.81
CA GLY A 343 -23.06 2.52 -17.98
C GLY A 343 -22.02 1.41 -18.10
N SER A 344 -22.02 0.77 -19.27
CA SER A 344 -21.11 -0.32 -19.63
C SER A 344 -20.09 0.07 -20.70
N GLY A 345 -19.97 1.36 -21.02
CA GLY A 345 -18.93 1.90 -21.88
C GLY A 345 -17.53 1.69 -21.29
N ILE A 346 -16.50 1.68 -22.13
CA ILE A 346 -15.11 1.39 -21.72
C ILE A 346 -14.56 2.37 -20.66
N ASN A 347 -15.13 3.58 -20.62
CA ASN A 347 -14.82 4.65 -19.69
C ASN A 347 -15.90 4.87 -18.62
N GLN A 348 -16.87 3.96 -18.49
CA GLN A 348 -17.97 4.05 -17.53
C GLN A 348 -17.86 2.95 -16.48
N LEU A 349 -18.46 3.22 -15.32
CA LEU A 349 -18.74 2.23 -14.29
C LEU A 349 -20.25 2.24 -14.05
N GLN A 350 -20.79 1.17 -13.48
CA GLN A 350 -22.18 1.06 -13.06
C GLN A 350 -22.23 0.46 -11.65
N GLY A 351 -22.45 1.34 -10.68
CA GLY A 351 -22.51 0.98 -9.26
C GLY A 351 -21.22 0.34 -8.76
N PRO A 352 -20.06 1.02 -8.78
CA PRO A 352 -18.86 0.47 -8.17
C PRO A 352 -19.07 0.26 -6.67
N GLU A 353 -18.73 -0.91 -6.14
CA GLU A 353 -18.92 -1.24 -4.72
C GLU A 353 -17.61 -1.33 -3.94
N SER A 354 -16.51 -1.68 -4.60
CA SER A 354 -15.19 -1.75 -3.98
C SER A 354 -14.09 -1.33 -4.96
N VAL A 355 -12.99 -0.87 -4.39
CA VAL A 355 -11.76 -0.53 -5.10
C VAL A 355 -10.59 -1.08 -4.30
N PHE A 356 -9.66 -1.75 -4.98
CA PHE A 356 -8.35 -2.11 -4.47
C PHE A 356 -7.29 -1.37 -5.30
N VAL A 357 -6.19 -0.93 -4.69
CA VAL A 357 -5.14 -0.18 -5.39
C VAL A 357 -3.77 -0.81 -5.14
N ASP A 358 -3.03 -1.11 -6.22
CA ASP A 358 -1.67 -1.65 -6.12
C ASP A 358 -0.60 -0.56 -5.95
N GLU A 359 0.66 -0.98 -5.80
CA GLU A 359 1.82 -0.09 -5.61
C GLU A 359 2.07 0.87 -6.79
N PHE A 360 1.51 0.60 -7.97
CA PHE A 360 1.61 1.45 -9.16
C PHE A 360 0.40 2.39 -9.32
N GLU A 361 -0.46 2.48 -8.30
CA GLU A 361 -1.75 3.17 -8.34
C GLU A 361 -2.67 2.67 -9.47
N THR A 362 -2.60 1.39 -9.83
CA THR A 362 -3.62 0.76 -10.66
C THR A 362 -4.79 0.35 -9.77
N LEU A 363 -6.00 0.74 -10.19
CA LEU A 363 -7.23 0.43 -9.50
C LEU A 363 -7.81 -0.90 -10.01
N TYR A 364 -8.31 -1.71 -9.10
CA TYR A 364 -9.08 -2.92 -9.35
C TYR A 364 -10.47 -2.69 -8.76
N ILE A 365 -11.45 -2.47 -9.63
CA ILE A 365 -12.75 -1.93 -9.26
C ILE A 365 -13.80 -3.01 -9.46
N VAL A 366 -14.64 -3.21 -8.46
CA VAL A 366 -15.82 -4.06 -8.55
C VAL A 366 -16.94 -3.27 -9.21
N ASP A 367 -17.18 -3.51 -10.49
CA ASP A 367 -18.24 -2.88 -11.27
C ASP A 367 -19.53 -3.72 -11.14
N SER A 368 -20.14 -3.63 -9.95
CA SER A 368 -21.13 -4.59 -9.42
C SER A 368 -22.32 -4.82 -10.35
N TYR A 369 -22.91 -3.75 -10.88
CA TYR A 369 -24.09 -3.85 -11.73
C TYR A 369 -23.78 -4.31 -13.16
N ASN A 370 -22.53 -4.21 -13.60
CA ASN A 370 -22.05 -4.83 -14.83
C ASN A 370 -21.46 -6.25 -14.59
N HIS A 371 -21.46 -6.72 -13.34
CA HIS A 371 -21.04 -8.08 -12.96
C HIS A 371 -19.60 -8.42 -13.39
N GLN A 372 -18.67 -7.49 -13.15
CA GLN A 372 -17.30 -7.60 -13.62
C GLN A 372 -16.31 -6.90 -12.70
N ILE A 373 -15.04 -7.30 -12.81
CA ILE A 373 -13.90 -6.65 -12.16
C ILE A 373 -13.10 -5.91 -13.23
N ILE A 374 -12.90 -4.61 -13.03
CA ILE A 374 -12.20 -3.72 -13.95
C ILE A 374 -10.82 -3.38 -13.40
N ARG A 375 -9.80 -3.55 -14.23
CA ARG A 375 -8.48 -2.97 -14.00
C ARG A 375 -8.39 -1.61 -14.69
N TRP A 376 -8.03 -0.59 -13.93
CA TRP A 376 -7.97 0.81 -14.36
C TRP A 376 -6.61 1.42 -14.00
N PRO A 377 -5.66 1.50 -14.95
CA PRO A 377 -4.34 2.07 -14.69
C PRO A 377 -4.39 3.54 -14.26
N ARG A 378 -3.41 3.97 -13.46
CA ARG A 378 -3.28 5.36 -13.02
C ARG A 378 -3.35 6.33 -14.20
N GLY A 379 -4.27 7.30 -14.13
CA GLY A 379 -4.43 8.35 -15.14
C GLY A 379 -5.06 7.88 -16.46
N ALA A 380 -5.46 6.61 -16.57
CA ALA A 380 -6.21 6.14 -17.73
C ALA A 380 -7.62 6.74 -17.77
N ILE A 381 -8.15 6.90 -18.98
CA ILE A 381 -9.55 7.33 -19.20
C ILE A 381 -10.53 6.16 -19.29
N SER A 382 -10.04 4.93 -19.27
CA SER A 382 -10.84 3.71 -19.47
C SER A 382 -10.18 2.51 -18.80
N GLY A 383 -10.99 1.54 -18.39
CA GLY A 383 -10.53 0.30 -17.79
C GLY A 383 -10.60 -0.90 -18.75
N SER A 384 -10.16 -2.05 -18.25
CA SER A 384 -10.26 -3.34 -18.93
C SER A 384 -10.80 -4.42 -17.98
N VAL A 385 -11.66 -5.30 -18.50
CA VAL A 385 -12.23 -6.41 -17.71
C VAL A 385 -11.15 -7.46 -17.48
N ILE A 386 -10.91 -7.80 -16.20
CA ILE A 386 -9.96 -8.85 -15.82
C ILE A 386 -10.62 -10.13 -15.31
N ALA A 387 -11.86 -10.04 -14.82
CA ALA A 387 -12.67 -11.18 -14.41
C ALA A 387 -14.17 -10.85 -14.59
N GLY A 388 -14.99 -11.86 -14.88
CA GLY A 388 -16.40 -11.68 -15.21
C GLY A 388 -16.61 -11.11 -16.63
N GLY A 389 -17.61 -10.23 -16.79
CA GLY A 389 -17.87 -9.53 -18.06
C GLY A 389 -18.55 -10.38 -19.14
N ARG A 390 -19.11 -11.54 -18.77
CA ARG A 390 -19.95 -12.39 -19.64
C ARG A 390 -21.44 -12.29 -19.30
N GLY A 391 -21.84 -11.14 -18.76
CA GLY A 391 -23.16 -10.91 -18.21
C GLY A 391 -23.38 -11.60 -16.85
N GLN A 392 -24.55 -11.36 -16.28
CA GLN A 392 -24.99 -11.95 -15.02
C GLN A 392 -25.07 -13.48 -15.15
N GLY A 393 -24.55 -14.21 -14.17
CA GLY A 393 -24.68 -15.66 -14.14
C GLY A 393 -23.99 -16.31 -12.94
N SER A 394 -24.05 -17.64 -12.89
CA SER A 394 -23.47 -18.47 -11.83
C SER A 394 -22.32 -19.36 -12.29
N GLY A 395 -21.93 -19.26 -13.57
CA GLY A 395 -20.72 -19.88 -14.11
C GLY A 395 -19.47 -19.43 -13.34
N LEU A 396 -18.40 -20.23 -13.40
CA LEU A 396 -17.14 -19.89 -12.71
C LEU A 396 -16.37 -18.73 -13.36
N ASP A 397 -16.80 -18.28 -14.53
CA ASP A 397 -16.33 -17.10 -15.27
C ASP A 397 -17.38 -15.98 -15.34
N GLN A 398 -18.45 -16.08 -14.54
CA GLN A 398 -19.53 -15.11 -14.42
C GLN A 398 -19.73 -14.70 -12.96
N PHE A 399 -20.27 -13.51 -12.75
CA PHE A 399 -20.65 -13.01 -11.44
C PHE A 399 -22.13 -12.62 -11.40
N ASN A 400 -22.65 -12.43 -10.19
CA ASN A 400 -23.96 -11.88 -9.94
C ASN A 400 -23.85 -10.85 -8.80
N SER A 401 -23.78 -9.57 -9.20
CA SER A 401 -23.54 -8.41 -8.34
C SER A 401 -22.37 -8.62 -7.36
N PRO A 402 -21.14 -8.82 -7.85
CA PRO A 402 -19.99 -8.94 -6.95
C PRO A 402 -19.84 -7.65 -6.13
N THR A 403 -19.38 -7.75 -4.89
CA THR A 403 -19.34 -6.60 -3.95
C THR A 403 -17.93 -6.20 -3.54
N ASP A 404 -16.99 -7.14 -3.53
CA ASP A 404 -15.64 -6.87 -3.07
C ASP A 404 -14.57 -7.68 -3.82
N VAL A 405 -13.36 -7.12 -3.84
CA VAL A 405 -12.17 -7.65 -4.48
C VAL A 405 -10.98 -7.57 -3.53
N SER A 406 -10.22 -8.65 -3.45
CA SER A 406 -8.99 -8.71 -2.64
C SER A 406 -7.92 -9.52 -3.38
N PHE A 407 -6.67 -9.39 -2.94
CA PHE A 407 -5.54 -10.14 -3.48
C PHE A 407 -4.85 -10.93 -2.36
N ASP A 408 -4.09 -11.97 -2.72
CA ASP A 408 -3.07 -12.54 -1.84
C ASP A 408 -1.68 -11.98 -2.18
N LEU A 409 -0.65 -12.41 -1.42
CA LEU A 409 0.74 -11.99 -1.64
C LEU A 409 1.33 -12.53 -2.94
N GLU A 410 0.73 -13.58 -3.53
CA GLU A 410 1.10 -14.09 -4.84
C GLU A 410 0.41 -13.35 -5.99
N GLY A 411 -0.50 -12.42 -5.71
CA GLY A 411 -1.25 -11.64 -6.70
C GLY A 411 -2.48 -12.34 -7.27
N ASN A 412 -2.94 -13.44 -6.66
CA ASN A 412 -4.21 -14.07 -7.06
C ASN A 412 -5.38 -13.19 -6.65
N LEU A 413 -6.39 -13.13 -7.51
CA LEU A 413 -7.58 -12.31 -7.34
C LEU A 413 -8.68 -13.10 -6.61
N TYR A 414 -9.27 -12.51 -5.59
CA TYR A 414 -10.42 -13.05 -4.86
C TYR A 414 -11.61 -12.10 -5.04
N VAL A 415 -12.81 -12.66 -5.24
CA VAL A 415 -14.03 -11.88 -5.48
C VAL A 415 -15.18 -12.42 -4.62
N ALA A 416 -15.83 -11.52 -3.88
CA ALA A 416 -17.08 -11.80 -3.19
C ALA A 416 -18.24 -11.76 -4.21
N ASP A 417 -18.73 -12.92 -4.63
CA ASP A 417 -19.80 -13.08 -5.62
C ASP A 417 -21.16 -13.14 -4.89
N HIS A 418 -21.58 -11.97 -4.40
CA HIS A 418 -22.63 -11.76 -3.39
C HIS A 418 -23.92 -12.53 -3.65
N ASN A 419 -24.56 -12.35 -4.81
CA ASN A 419 -25.85 -13.02 -5.09
C ASN A 419 -25.70 -14.50 -5.46
N ASN A 420 -24.47 -14.97 -5.73
CA ASN A 420 -24.17 -16.39 -5.91
C ASN A 420 -23.68 -17.06 -4.61
N HIS A 421 -23.56 -16.30 -3.52
CA HIS A 421 -23.27 -16.80 -2.17
C HIS A 421 -21.95 -17.60 -2.08
N ARG A 422 -20.91 -17.07 -2.71
CA ARG A 422 -19.60 -17.71 -2.77
C ARG A 422 -18.48 -16.67 -2.88
N VAL A 423 -17.27 -17.12 -2.60
CA VAL A 423 -16.04 -16.41 -2.95
C VAL A 423 -15.31 -17.21 -4.04
N LEU A 424 -14.91 -16.52 -5.11
CA LEU A 424 -14.12 -17.09 -6.19
C LEU A 424 -12.68 -16.60 -6.13
N LYS A 425 -11.72 -17.51 -6.34
CA LYS A 425 -10.29 -17.23 -6.55
C LYS A 425 -9.94 -17.40 -8.04
N PHE A 426 -9.22 -16.45 -8.60
CA PHE A 426 -8.66 -16.50 -9.95
C PHE A 426 -7.14 -16.43 -9.84
N SER A 427 -6.45 -17.46 -10.31
CA SER A 427 -4.99 -17.51 -10.22
C SER A 427 -4.37 -16.53 -11.20
N ILE A 428 -3.33 -15.81 -10.77
CA ILE A 428 -2.57 -14.96 -11.68
C ILE A 428 -1.81 -15.83 -12.70
N ASP A 429 -1.79 -15.42 -13.96
CA ASP A 429 -0.96 -16.04 -14.99
C ASP A 429 0.46 -15.47 -14.89
N LYS A 430 1.36 -16.23 -14.27
CA LYS A 430 2.75 -15.82 -14.03
C LYS A 430 3.57 -15.62 -15.31
N MET A 431 3.06 -16.03 -16.48
CA MET A 431 3.71 -15.80 -17.78
C MET A 431 3.29 -14.47 -18.43
N SER A 432 2.29 -13.79 -17.87
CA SER A 432 1.86 -12.46 -18.33
C SER A 432 2.73 -11.33 -17.76
N CYS A 433 3.63 -11.70 -16.84
CA CYS A 433 4.84 -10.98 -16.46
C CYS A 433 6.05 -11.78 -17.02
#